data_AF-A0A2R6CRY2-F1
#
_entry.id   AF-A0A2R6CRY2-F1
#
_cell.length_a   1.000
_cell.length_b   1.000
_cell.length_c   1.000
_cell.angle_alpha   90.00
_cell.angle_beta   90.00
_cell.angle_gamma   90.00
#
_symmetry.space_group_name_H-M   'P 1'
#
loop_
_entity.id
_entity.type
_entity.pdbx_description
1 polymer ?
#
loop_
_entity_poly.entity_id
_entity_poly.type
_entity_poly.pdbx_seq_one_letter_code
_entity_poly.pdbx_strand_id
1 'polypeptide(L)' 'MECEKAGCESEATFELHIPWTENEYVCAGHARVRGRQEGVVADALDDADEHLPDGATDQ' A
#
# COMPACT_ATOMS: atom_id res chain seq x y z
N MET A 1 -4.39 -7.91 6.94
CA MET A 1 -5.00 -8.33 5.64
C MET A 1 -3.87 -8.78 4.72
N GLU A 2 -4.02 -9.75 3.83
CA GLU A 2 -2.91 -10.15 2.93
C GLU A 2 -2.80 -9.23 1.70
N CYS A 3 -1.58 -9.03 1.20
CA CYS A 3 -1.32 -8.29 -0.04
C CYS A 3 -2.03 -8.94 -1.24
N GLU A 4 -2.82 -8.18 -1.98
CA GLU A 4 -3.61 -8.69 -3.13
C GLU A 4 -2.78 -9.09 -4.35
N LYS A 5 -1.44 -8.97 -4.28
CA LYS A 5 -0.56 -9.37 -5.38
C LYS A 5 -0.32 -10.86 -5.35
N ALA A 6 -0.64 -11.50 -6.48
CA ALA A 6 -0.48 -12.93 -6.66
C ALA A 6 0.94 -13.40 -6.30
N GLY A 7 1.01 -14.37 -5.37
CA GLY A 7 2.27 -14.93 -4.88
C GLY A 7 2.98 -14.09 -3.81
N CYS A 8 2.31 -13.10 -3.22
CA CYS A 8 2.83 -12.32 -2.10
C CYS A 8 2.12 -12.72 -0.80
N GLU A 9 2.88 -13.28 0.13
CA GLU A 9 2.40 -13.73 1.44
C GLU A 9 2.57 -12.64 2.52
N SER A 10 2.90 -11.41 2.11
CA SER A 10 3.12 -10.29 3.03
C SER A 10 1.80 -9.65 3.43
N GLU A 11 1.78 -9.08 4.63
CA GLU A 11 0.65 -8.28 5.10
C GLU A 11 0.50 -7.00 4.26
N ALA A 12 -0.74 -6.69 3.90
CA ALA A 12 -1.13 -5.43 3.30
C ALA A 12 -0.99 -4.31 4.34
N THR A 13 -0.33 -3.25 3.92
CA THR A 13 0.08 -2.12 4.76
C THR A 13 -0.37 -0.79 4.15
N PHE A 14 -0.74 -0.80 2.87
CA PHE A 14 -1.16 0.37 2.10
C PHE A 14 -2.40 0.07 1.26
N GLU A 15 -3.27 1.07 1.14
CA GLU A 15 -4.29 1.15 0.10
C GLU A 15 -3.74 1.94 -1.10
N LEU A 16 -3.88 1.40 -2.30
CA LEU A 16 -3.56 2.10 -3.54
C LEU A 16 -4.81 2.69 -4.13
N HIS A 17 -4.87 4.01 -4.18
CA HIS A 17 -5.86 4.73 -4.96
C HIS A 17 -5.42 4.79 -6.42
N ILE A 18 -6.17 4.10 -7.29
CA ILE A 18 -5.85 3.98 -8.71
C ILE A 18 -6.99 4.59 -9.53
N PRO A 19 -6.74 5.59 -10.39
CA PRO A 19 -7.83 6.36 -10.99
C PRO A 19 -8.58 5.63 -12.12
N TRP A 20 -8.11 4.47 -12.56
CA TRP A 20 -8.67 3.71 -13.69
C TRP A 20 -9.13 2.30 -13.34
N THR A 21 -9.06 1.90 -12.07
CA THR A 21 -9.53 0.60 -11.58
C THR A 21 -9.89 0.72 -10.10
N GLU A 22 -10.41 -0.34 -9.51
CA GLU A 22 -10.66 -0.42 -8.07
C GLU A 22 -9.37 -0.24 -7.27
N ASN A 23 -9.50 0.27 -6.04
CA ASN A 23 -8.38 0.42 -5.12
C ASN A 23 -7.81 -0.97 -4.77
N GLU A 24 -6.51 -1.04 -4.53
CA GLU A 24 -5.82 -2.30 -4.23
C GLU A 24 -5.12 -2.23 -2.87
N TYR A 25 -5.23 -3.27 -2.05
CA TYR A 25 -4.54 -3.39 -0.77
C TYR A 25 -3.25 -4.18 -0.93
N VAL A 26 -2.10 -3.56 -0.63
CA VAL A 26 -0.79 -4.13 -0.91
C VAL A 26 0.20 -3.92 0.23
N CYS A 27 1.23 -4.77 0.28
CA CYS A 27 2.33 -4.58 1.22
C CYS A 27 3.21 -3.37 0.85
N ALA A 28 4.02 -2.89 1.79
CA ALA A 28 4.93 -1.76 1.59
C ALA A 28 5.85 -1.92 0.34
N GLY A 29 6.31 -3.15 0.05
CA GLY A 29 7.15 -3.43 -1.11
C GLY A 29 6.42 -3.20 -2.43
N HIS A 30 5.18 -3.68 -2.54
CA HIS A 30 4.35 -3.49 -3.73
C HIS A 30 3.84 -2.05 -3.86
N ALA A 31 3.53 -1.39 -2.75
CA ALA A 31 3.15 0.02 -2.73
C ALA A 31 4.25 0.90 -3.34
N ARG A 32 5.51 0.69 -2.92
CA ARG A 32 6.69 1.43 -3.42
C ARG A 32 6.87 1.32 -4.94
N VAL A 33 6.52 0.17 -5.53
CA VAL A 33 6.64 -0.06 -6.97
C VAL A 33 5.43 0.53 -7.70
N ARG A 34 4.21 0.23 -7.22
CA ARG A 34 2.97 0.65 -7.87
C ARG A 34 2.75 2.15 -7.81
N GLY A 35 3.08 2.81 -6.70
CA GLY A 35 2.98 4.26 -6.52
C GLY A 35 3.92 5.09 -7.40
N ARG A 36 4.78 4.45 -8.21
CA ARG A 36 5.58 5.15 -9.24
C ARG A 36 4.80 5.41 -10.53
N GLN A 37 3.66 4.75 -10.71
CA GLN A 37 2.81 5.00 -11.87
C GLN A 37 2.07 6.33 -11.70
N GLU A 38 1.96 7.09 -12.78
CA GLU A 38 1.29 8.38 -12.75
C GLU A 38 -0.16 8.25 -12.28
N GLY A 39 -0.53 9.05 -11.28
CA GLY A 39 -1.87 9.07 -10.72
C GLY A 39 -2.16 8.00 -9.65
N VAL A 40 -1.24 7.08 -9.37
CA VAL A 40 -1.39 6.13 -8.26
C VAL A 40 -0.94 6.78 -6.96
N VAL A 41 -1.83 6.82 -5.97
CA VAL A 41 -1.51 7.30 -4.61
C VAL A 41 -1.50 6.10 -3.67
N ALA A 42 -0.42 5.96 -2.89
CA ALA A 42 -0.32 4.94 -1.86
C ALA A 42 -0.59 5.59 -0.50
N ASP A 43 -1.68 5.18 0.14
CA ASP A 43 -2.09 5.65 1.46
C ASP A 43 -1.82 4.55 2.49
N ALA A 44 -1.25 4.90 3.64
CA ALA A 44 -0.93 3.93 4.68
C ALA A 44 -2.22 3.50 5.38
N LEU A 45 -2.41 2.19 5.58
CA LEU A 45 -3.56 1.71 6.35
C LEU A 45 -3.41 2.12 7.81
N ASP A 46 -4.49 2.59 8.43
CA ASP A 46 -4.51 3.01 9.85
C ASP A 46 -4.12 1.85 10.80
N ASP A 47 -4.45 0.61 10.42
CA ASP A 47 -4.13 -0.62 11.16
C ASP A 47 -2.67 -1.09 10.95
N ALA A 48 -1.91 -0.44 10.07
CA ALA A 48 -0.54 -0.81 9.75
C ALA A 48 0.52 -0.20 10.69
N ASP A 49 0.08 0.51 11.72
CA ASP A 49 0.91 1.32 12.62
C ASP A 49 2.05 0.53 13.27
N GLU A 50 1.89 -0.79 13.47
CA GLU A 50 2.93 -1.67 14.05
C GLU A 50 4.01 -2.16 13.07
N HIS A 51 3.88 -1.89 11.77
CA HIS A 51 4.81 -2.36 10.72
C HIS A 51 5.35 -1.26 9.81
N LEU A 52 4.99 0.00 10.04
CA LEU A 52 5.52 1.14 9.29
C LEU A 52 6.83 1.66 9.93
N PRO A 53 7.84 2.05 9.13
CA PRO A 53 9.01 2.74 9.65
C PRO A 53 8.61 4.10 10.23
N ASP A 54 9.22 4.46 11.37
CA ASP A 54 8.99 5.72 12.10
C ASP A 54 9.00 6.92 11.13
N GLY A 55 7.87 7.63 11.02
CA GLY A 55 7.69 8.83 10.19
C GLY A 55 6.72 8.73 9.00
N ALA A 56 5.94 7.66 8.83
CA ALA A 56 4.98 7.52 7.74
C ALA A 56 3.61 8.21 7.95
N THR A 57 3.30 8.64 9.17
CA THR A 57 1.94 9.09 9.58
C THR A 57 1.78 10.62 9.68
N ASP A 58 2.83 11.42 9.44
CA ASP A 58 2.74 12.89 9.53
C ASP A 58 2.65 13.51 8.12
N GLN A 59 1.42 13.66 7.61
CA GLN A 59 1.06 14.59 6.52
C GLN A 59 -0.33 15.18 6.76
#